data_AF-A0AA40CKL0-F1
#
_entry.id   AF-A0AA40CKL0-F1
#
_cell.length_a   1.000
_cell.length_b   1.000
_cell.length_c   1.000
_cell.angle_alpha   90.00
_cell.angle_beta   90.00
_cell.angle_gamma   90.00
#
_symmetry.space_group_name_H-M   'P 1'
#
loop_
_entity.id
_entity.type
_entity.pdbx_description
1 polymer ?
#
loop_
_entity_poly.entity_id
_entity_poly.type
_entity_poly.pdbx_seq_one_letter_code
_entity_poly.pdbx_strand_id
1 'polypeptide(L)'
;MAAPSHRHQSSLEGLINFSAAEPLLANEQDRAQAVGRFRRIVGHFEAVEQPASKYGEGYNRPALVRLTFEYARSQESKDRFLGAFFRSLAIGMLDDDNVNLSDNSVVADFREAVFGFAEFLMANFFLPRMSISQPTSLLLTIDSTSDYEQDASAISHVPRCCAGSPNPGG
;
A
#
# COMPACT_ATOMS: atom_id res chain seq x y z
N MET A 1 51.56 3.70 10.08
CA MET A 1 50.61 3.90 8.96
C MET A 1 49.26 3.36 9.40
N ALA A 2 48.24 4.21 9.52
CA ALA A 2 46.91 3.79 9.94
C ALA A 2 46.13 3.28 8.72
N ALA A 3 45.67 2.03 8.76
CA ALA A 3 44.87 1.44 7.71
C ALA A 3 43.45 2.06 7.71
N PRO A 4 42.84 2.29 6.53
CA PRO A 4 41.48 2.81 6.46
C PRO A 4 40.52 1.82 7.12
N SER A 5 39.87 2.23 8.20
CA SER A 5 38.84 1.43 8.86
C SER A 5 37.64 1.37 7.92
N HIS A 6 37.41 0.19 7.34
CA HIS A 6 36.27 -0.15 6.49
C HIS A 6 35.00 -0.17 7.35
N ARG A 7 34.59 1.00 7.86
CA ARG A 7 33.38 1.16 8.65
C ARG A 7 32.16 0.99 7.73
N HIS A 8 31.50 -0.15 7.88
CA HIS A 8 30.06 -0.33 7.67
C HIS A 8 29.50 0.11 6.31
N GLN A 9 30.06 -0.40 5.22
CA GLN A 9 29.26 -0.60 4.00
C GLN A 9 28.55 -1.94 4.12
N SER A 10 27.66 -2.08 5.11
CA SER A 10 26.73 -3.19 5.18
C SER A 10 25.73 -3.01 4.04
N SER A 11 25.82 -3.83 3.00
CA SER A 11 24.91 -3.72 1.87
C SER A 11 23.47 -4.01 2.32
N LEU A 12 22.52 -3.20 1.86
CA LEU A 12 21.07 -3.41 2.06
C LEU A 12 20.54 -4.64 1.32
N GLU A 13 21.39 -5.31 0.53
CA GLU A 13 21.08 -6.54 -0.21
C GLU A 13 20.56 -7.69 0.68
N GLY A 14 20.94 -7.73 1.97
CA GLY A 14 20.43 -8.72 2.92
C GLY A 14 19.06 -8.37 3.54
N LEU A 15 18.60 -7.13 3.38
CA LEU A 15 17.32 -6.64 3.94
C LEU A 15 16.19 -6.66 2.90
N ILE A 16 16.54 -6.53 1.61
CA ILE A 16 15.59 -6.43 0.51
C ILE A 16 15.67 -7.70 -0.32
N ASN A 17 14.61 -8.51 -0.29
CA ASN A 17 14.51 -9.66 -1.17
C ASN A 17 14.28 -9.19 -2.61
N PHE A 18 15.29 -9.34 -3.48
CA PHE A 18 15.21 -9.04 -4.92
C PHE A 18 14.65 -10.20 -5.76
N SER A 19 14.13 -11.25 -5.12
CA SER A 19 13.42 -12.31 -5.83
C SER A 19 12.29 -11.72 -6.66
N ALA A 20 12.20 -12.16 -7.92
CA ALA A 20 11.13 -11.74 -8.81
C ALA A 20 9.78 -12.13 -8.18
N ALA A 21 8.91 -11.14 -8.00
CA ALA A 21 7.56 -11.42 -7.54
C ALA A 21 6.82 -12.23 -8.60
N GLU A 22 5.97 -13.16 -8.15
CA GLU A 22 5.08 -13.89 -9.04
C GLU A 22 4.29 -12.91 -9.92
N PRO A 23 4.18 -13.18 -11.24
CA PRO A 23 3.43 -12.32 -12.13
C PRO A 23 1.98 -12.18 -11.66
N LEU A 24 1.52 -10.93 -11.48
CA LEU A 24 0.12 -10.66 -11.07
C LEU A 24 -0.91 -11.15 -12.09
N LEU A 25 -0.54 -11.16 -13.37
CA LEU A 25 -1.36 -11.61 -14.48
C LEU A 25 -0.68 -12.81 -15.15
N ALA A 26 -1.39 -13.93 -15.21
CA ALA A 26 -0.85 -15.23 -15.57
C ALA A 26 -0.50 -15.37 -17.05
N ASN A 27 -1.23 -14.68 -17.93
CA ASN A 27 -1.06 -14.78 -19.38
C ASN A 27 -1.35 -13.46 -20.10
N GLU A 28 -1.05 -13.40 -21.40
CA GLU A 28 -1.25 -12.18 -22.23
C GLU A 28 -2.72 -11.85 -22.48
N GLN A 29 -3.61 -12.85 -22.45
CA GLN A 29 -5.04 -12.63 -22.62
C GLN A 29 -5.63 -11.86 -21.44
N ASP A 30 -5.30 -12.27 -20.21
CA ASP A 30 -5.74 -11.58 -18.98
C ASP A 30 -5.21 -10.15 -18.95
N ARG A 31 -3.96 -9.94 -19.42
CA ARG A 31 -3.35 -8.62 -19.55
C ARG A 31 -4.11 -7.75 -20.53
N ALA A 32 -4.37 -8.26 -21.73
CA ALA A 32 -5.12 -7.53 -22.75
C ALA A 32 -6.53 -7.17 -22.27
N GLN A 33 -7.21 -8.08 -21.57
CA GLN A 33 -8.53 -7.83 -20.97
C GLN A 33 -8.46 -6.73 -19.91
N ALA A 34 -7.54 -6.84 -18.94
CA ALA A 34 -7.37 -5.85 -17.88
C ALA A 34 -7.06 -4.45 -18.45
N VAL A 35 -6.18 -4.38 -19.47
CA VAL A 35 -5.84 -3.13 -20.15
C VAL A 35 -7.03 -2.56 -20.92
N GLY A 36 -7.79 -3.41 -21.61
CA GLY A 36 -9.01 -3.00 -22.32
C GLY A 36 -10.04 -2.39 -21.38
N ARG A 37 -10.32 -3.08 -20.27
CA ARG A 37 -11.23 -2.63 -19.21
C ARG A 37 -10.76 -1.31 -18.59
N PHE A 38 -9.47 -1.21 -18.24
CA PHE A 38 -8.86 0.01 -17.72
C PHE A 38 -9.05 1.20 -18.67
N ARG A 39 -8.69 1.03 -19.95
CA ARG A 39 -8.80 2.08 -20.96
C ARG A 39 -10.24 2.51 -21.20
N ARG A 40 -11.21 1.58 -21.17
CA ARG A 40 -12.63 1.89 -21.29
C ARG A 40 -13.10 2.79 -20.15
N ILE A 41 -12.78 2.44 -18.91
CA ILE A 41 -13.18 3.19 -17.71
C ILE A 41 -12.54 4.59 -17.73
N VAL A 42 -11.20 4.65 -17.83
CA VAL A 42 -10.49 5.93 -17.74
C VAL A 42 -10.79 6.83 -18.94
N GLY A 43 -10.87 6.26 -20.15
CA GLY A 43 -11.20 7.01 -21.36
C GLY A 43 -12.61 7.59 -21.35
N HIS A 44 -13.58 6.90 -20.73
CA HIS A 44 -14.92 7.47 -20.52
C HIS A 44 -14.86 8.75 -19.68
N PHE A 45 -14.17 8.71 -18.54
CA PHE A 45 -14.06 9.88 -17.66
C PHE A 45 -13.18 10.99 -18.24
N GLU A 46 -12.13 10.65 -18.99
CA GLU A 46 -11.29 11.65 -19.67
C GLU A 46 -12.07 12.38 -20.78
N ALA A 47 -12.96 11.69 -21.50
CA ALA A 47 -13.81 12.31 -22.52
C ALA A 47 -14.92 13.19 -21.92
N VAL A 48 -15.45 12.80 -20.76
CA VAL A 48 -16.46 13.57 -20.02
C VAL A 48 -15.83 14.76 -19.27
N GLU A 49 -14.58 14.63 -18.82
CA GLU A 49 -13.79 15.72 -18.26
C GLU A 49 -13.34 16.65 -19.40
N GLN A 50 -14.24 17.56 -19.79
CA GLN A 50 -13.93 18.67 -20.70
C GLN A 50 -12.63 19.37 -20.27
N PRO A 51 -11.84 19.93 -21.20
CA PRO A 51 -10.59 20.61 -20.87
C PRO A 51 -10.85 21.62 -19.76
N ALA A 52 -10.15 21.46 -18.62
CA ALA A 52 -10.30 22.24 -17.40
C ALA A 52 -10.77 23.66 -17.75
N SER A 53 -12.03 23.94 -17.45
CA SER A 53 -12.64 25.22 -17.77
C SER A 53 -11.91 26.28 -16.97
N LYS A 54 -10.97 26.94 -17.63
CA LYS A 54 -10.07 27.97 -17.14
C LYS A 54 -8.82 27.41 -16.44
N TYR A 55 -7.70 27.98 -16.87
CA TYR A 55 -6.43 28.00 -16.14
C TYR A 55 -6.70 28.26 -14.64
N GLY A 56 -6.66 27.22 -13.81
CA GLY A 56 -6.87 27.35 -12.36
C GLY A 56 -7.58 26.18 -11.65
N GLU A 57 -8.34 25.32 -12.33
CA GLU A 57 -9.15 24.26 -11.67
C GLU A 57 -8.39 22.97 -11.30
N GLY A 58 -7.08 22.91 -11.57
CA GLY A 58 -6.22 21.77 -11.25
C GLY A 58 -5.74 21.01 -12.49
N TYR A 59 -5.43 19.73 -12.32
CA TYR A 59 -4.97 18.83 -13.39
C TYR A 59 -6.10 17.89 -13.84
N ASN A 60 -6.02 17.39 -15.08
CA ASN A 60 -6.95 16.37 -15.60
C ASN A 60 -6.66 15.03 -14.89
N ARG A 61 -7.61 14.59 -14.06
CA ARG A 61 -7.40 13.45 -13.14
C ARG A 61 -7.36 12.12 -13.89
N PRO A 62 -8.33 11.78 -14.76
CA PRO A 62 -8.26 10.57 -15.57
C PRO A 62 -7.02 10.53 -16.46
N ALA A 63 -6.59 11.65 -17.04
CA ALA A 63 -5.35 11.72 -17.83
C ALA A 63 -4.12 11.42 -16.98
N LEU A 64 -4.03 11.92 -15.74
CA LEU A 64 -2.93 11.55 -14.84
C LEU A 64 -2.88 10.03 -14.62
N VAL A 65 -4.03 9.40 -14.36
CA VAL A 65 -4.14 7.95 -14.17
C VAL A 65 -3.69 7.21 -15.45
N ARG A 66 -4.21 7.61 -16.61
CA ARG A 66 -3.85 7.03 -17.92
C ARG A 66 -2.35 7.14 -18.20
N LEU A 67 -1.79 8.34 -18.04
CA LEU A 67 -0.38 8.61 -18.34
C LEU A 67 0.54 7.86 -17.37
N THR A 68 0.19 7.76 -16.09
CA THR A 68 0.96 6.98 -15.11
C THR A 68 1.05 5.51 -15.51
N PHE A 69 -0.05 4.94 -16.01
CA PHE A 69 -0.05 3.58 -16.57
C PHE A 69 0.78 3.47 -17.86
N GLU A 70 0.57 4.37 -18.83
CA GLU A 70 1.22 4.31 -20.14
C GLU A 70 2.74 4.39 -20.04
N TYR A 71 3.24 5.30 -19.19
CA TYR A 71 4.66 5.56 -18.99
C TYR A 71 5.32 4.69 -17.91
N ALA A 72 4.59 3.75 -17.29
CA ALA A 72 5.20 2.74 -16.44
C ALA A 72 6.24 1.92 -17.25
N ARG A 73 7.46 1.83 -16.72
CA ARG A 73 8.63 1.36 -17.49
C ARG A 73 8.63 -0.13 -17.82
N SER A 74 8.25 -0.97 -16.87
CA SER A 74 8.27 -2.43 -17.03
C SER A 74 6.84 -2.97 -17.12
N GLN A 75 6.70 -4.12 -17.77
CA GLN A 75 5.42 -4.83 -17.81
C GLN A 75 4.92 -5.16 -16.39
N GLU A 76 5.82 -5.59 -15.50
CA GLU A 76 5.52 -5.84 -14.10
C GLU A 76 4.97 -4.58 -13.37
N SER A 77 5.51 -3.41 -13.67
CA SER A 77 5.01 -2.13 -13.12
C SER A 77 3.60 -1.82 -13.63
N LYS A 78 3.34 -2.06 -14.93
CA LYS A 78 2.00 -1.93 -15.52
C LYS A 78 0.99 -2.86 -14.85
N ASP A 79 1.36 -4.12 -14.61
CA ASP A 79 0.47 -5.08 -13.96
C ASP A 79 0.16 -4.67 -12.51
N ARG A 80 1.18 -4.23 -11.76
CA ARG A 80 1.01 -3.72 -10.40
C ARG A 80 0.12 -2.48 -10.36
N PHE A 81 0.29 -1.59 -11.32
CA PHE A 81 -0.56 -0.42 -11.46
C PHE A 81 -2.02 -0.83 -11.69
N LEU A 82 -2.29 -1.73 -12.63
CA LEU A 82 -3.64 -2.26 -12.88
C LEU A 82 -4.22 -2.89 -11.60
N GLY A 83 -3.43 -3.71 -10.91
CA GLY A 83 -3.81 -4.30 -9.62
C GLY A 83 -4.19 -3.26 -8.57
N ALA A 84 -3.41 -2.19 -8.43
CA ALA A 84 -3.72 -1.10 -7.50
C ALA A 84 -4.99 -0.35 -7.91
N PHE A 85 -5.13 -0.02 -9.20
CA PHE A 85 -6.28 0.69 -9.74
C PHE A 85 -7.58 -0.08 -9.52
N PHE A 86 -7.65 -1.35 -9.95
CA PHE A 86 -8.87 -2.14 -9.81
C PHE A 86 -9.23 -2.40 -8.35
N ARG A 87 -8.24 -2.55 -7.46
CA ARG A 87 -8.47 -2.61 -6.01
C ARG A 87 -9.05 -1.30 -5.46
N SER A 88 -8.57 -0.14 -5.90
CA SER A 88 -9.13 1.15 -5.44
C SER A 88 -10.57 1.36 -5.89
N LEU A 89 -10.96 0.77 -7.02
CA LEU A 89 -12.32 0.80 -7.53
C LEU A 89 -13.22 -0.30 -6.90
N ALA A 90 -12.65 -1.19 -6.08
CA ALA A 90 -13.34 -2.33 -5.50
C ALA A 90 -14.05 -3.24 -6.53
N ILE A 91 -13.45 -3.41 -7.71
CA ILE A 91 -13.98 -4.28 -8.78
C ILE A 91 -12.95 -5.34 -9.19
N GLY A 92 -13.43 -6.46 -9.74
CA GLY A 92 -12.56 -7.45 -10.32
C GLY A 92 -11.90 -6.93 -11.61
N MET A 93 -10.59 -7.17 -11.71
CA MET A 93 -9.78 -6.81 -12.89
C MET A 93 -10.17 -7.61 -14.13
N LEU A 94 -10.55 -8.88 -13.93
CA LEU A 94 -10.86 -9.85 -14.98
C LEU A 94 -12.34 -10.24 -15.01
N ASP A 95 -13.19 -9.50 -14.28
CA ASP A 95 -14.63 -9.71 -14.33
C ASP A 95 -15.14 -9.49 -15.77
N ASP A 96 -16.30 -10.09 -16.07
CA ASP A 96 -16.94 -9.88 -17.35
C ASP A 96 -17.18 -8.37 -17.59
N ASP A 97 -17.06 -7.96 -18.85
CA ASP A 97 -16.72 -6.62 -19.31
C ASP A 97 -17.87 -5.59 -19.15
N ASN A 98 -18.88 -5.95 -18.36
CA ASN A 98 -20.17 -5.27 -18.24
C ASN A 98 -20.17 -4.20 -17.15
N VAL A 99 -19.15 -3.34 -17.12
CA VAL A 99 -19.25 -2.09 -16.33
C VAL A 99 -20.29 -1.22 -17.01
N ASN A 100 -21.48 -1.12 -16.42
CA ASN A 100 -22.57 -0.34 -16.98
C ASN A 100 -22.35 1.17 -16.79
N LEU A 101 -21.54 1.76 -17.66
CA LEU A 101 -21.28 3.21 -17.70
C LEU A 101 -22.46 4.02 -18.29
N SER A 102 -23.65 3.43 -18.41
CA SER A 102 -24.88 4.14 -18.81
C SER A 102 -25.80 4.47 -17.63
N ASP A 103 -25.59 3.84 -16.46
CA ASP A 103 -26.31 4.15 -15.23
C ASP A 103 -25.63 5.32 -14.51
N ASN A 104 -26.35 6.43 -14.33
CA ASN A 104 -25.81 7.64 -13.72
C ASN A 104 -25.32 7.45 -12.29
N SER A 105 -25.92 6.55 -11.50
CA SER A 105 -25.46 6.29 -10.13
C SER A 105 -24.11 5.58 -10.14
N VAL A 106 -24.00 4.54 -10.96
CA VAL A 106 -22.75 3.78 -11.14
C VAL A 106 -21.65 4.67 -11.70
N VAL A 107 -21.97 5.52 -12.67
CA VAL A 107 -21.01 6.47 -13.27
C VAL A 107 -20.47 7.44 -12.22
N ALA A 108 -21.30 7.92 -11.29
CA ALA A 108 -20.85 8.82 -10.22
C ALA A 108 -19.86 8.14 -9.26
N ASP A 109 -20.17 6.93 -8.81
CA ASP A 109 -19.30 6.15 -7.91
C ASP A 109 -17.94 5.86 -8.57
N PHE A 110 -17.96 5.42 -9.83
CA PHE A 110 -16.73 5.17 -10.59
C PHE A 110 -15.94 6.45 -10.84
N ARG A 111 -16.61 7.57 -11.10
CA ARG A 111 -15.95 8.88 -11.25
C ARG A 111 -15.21 9.25 -9.98
N GLU A 112 -15.86 9.16 -8.83
CA GLU A 112 -15.25 9.45 -7.54
C GLU A 112 -14.05 8.54 -7.27
N ALA A 113 -14.16 7.24 -7.53
CA ALA A 113 -13.07 6.29 -7.36
C ALA A 113 -11.86 6.60 -8.26
N VAL A 114 -12.08 6.89 -9.55
CA VAL A 114 -11.00 7.26 -10.48
C VAL A 114 -10.34 8.56 -10.05
N PHE A 115 -11.11 9.55 -9.58
CA PHE A 115 -10.60 10.84 -9.13
C PHE A 115 -9.81 10.68 -7.84
N GLY A 116 -10.33 9.91 -6.88
CA GLY A 116 -9.64 9.59 -5.63
C GLY A 116 -8.32 8.85 -5.87
N PHE A 117 -8.28 7.92 -6.83
CA PHE A 117 -7.03 7.28 -7.22
C PHE A 117 -6.01 8.27 -7.81
N ALA A 118 -6.47 9.24 -8.61
CA ALA A 118 -5.60 10.30 -9.13
C ALA A 118 -5.04 11.21 -8.02
N GLU A 119 -5.86 11.57 -7.04
CA GLU A 119 -5.42 12.34 -5.86
C GLU A 119 -4.42 11.54 -5.02
N PHE A 120 -4.64 10.23 -4.86
CA PHE A 120 -3.68 9.34 -4.22
C PHE A 120 -2.33 9.32 -4.96
N LEU A 121 -2.35 9.21 -6.29
CA LEU A 121 -1.13 9.27 -7.09
C LEU A 121 -0.39 10.61 -6.89
N MET A 122 -1.12 11.72 -6.98
CA MET A 122 -0.57 13.05 -6.79
C MET A 122 0.07 13.22 -5.42
N ALA A 123 -0.64 12.88 -4.34
CA ALA A 123 -0.19 13.04 -2.97
C ALA A 123 1.02 12.16 -2.59
N ASN A 124 1.13 10.96 -3.17
CA ASN A 124 2.16 9.98 -2.76
C ASN A 124 3.40 9.96 -3.66
N PHE A 125 3.25 10.31 -4.95
CA PHE A 125 4.33 10.13 -5.92
C PHE A 125 4.78 11.42 -6.60
N PHE A 126 3.90 12.40 -6.78
CA PHE A 126 4.20 13.61 -7.55
C PHE A 126 4.41 14.84 -6.68
N LEU A 127 3.80 14.89 -5.50
CA LEU A 127 4.07 15.92 -4.53
C LEU A 127 5.26 15.51 -3.64
N PRO A 128 6.20 16.43 -3.38
CA PRO A 128 7.18 16.21 -2.33
C PRO A 128 6.43 15.93 -1.04
N ARG A 129 6.60 14.74 -0.46
CA ARG A 129 6.17 14.50 0.91
C ARG A 129 6.88 15.54 1.74
N MET A 130 6.17 16.59 2.14
CA MET A 130 6.68 17.48 3.16
C MET A 130 6.90 16.59 4.36
N SER A 131 8.16 16.22 4.62
CA SER A 131 8.52 15.61 5.88
C SER A 131 8.03 16.59 6.93
N ILE A 132 7.00 16.23 7.68
CA ILE A 132 6.87 16.76 9.02
C ILE A 132 8.18 16.34 9.68
N SER A 133 9.12 17.27 9.74
CA SER A 133 10.33 17.18 10.54
C SER A 133 9.88 17.23 12.00
N GLN A 134 9.24 16.16 12.46
CA GLN A 134 9.30 15.81 13.86
C GLN A 134 10.66 15.16 14.06
N PRO A 135 11.57 15.77 14.83
CA PRO A 135 12.76 15.08 15.27
C PRO A 135 12.32 14.02 16.29
N THR A 136 11.89 12.86 15.81
CA THR A 136 11.75 11.69 16.67
C THR A 136 13.16 11.23 16.99
N SER A 137 13.70 11.77 18.09
CA SER A 137 14.89 11.22 18.75
C SER A 137 14.55 9.79 19.18
N LEU A 138 14.73 8.83 18.28
CA LEU A 138 14.73 7.43 18.62
C LEU A 138 16.08 7.13 19.29
N LEU A 139 16.14 7.38 20.59
CA LEU A 139 17.11 6.72 21.47
C LEU A 139 16.76 5.23 21.48
N LEU A 140 17.39 4.46 20.60
CA LEU A 140 17.45 3.01 20.70
C LEU A 140 18.26 2.65 21.94
N THR A 141 17.57 2.51 23.08
CA THR A 141 18.16 1.85 24.25
C THR A 141 18.09 0.36 23.98
N ILE A 142 19.22 -0.19 23.55
CA ILE A 142 19.42 -1.63 23.42
C ILE A 142 19.74 -2.11 24.84
N ASP A 143 18.74 -2.61 25.57
CA ASP A 143 19.02 -3.41 26.77
C ASP A 143 19.20 -4.86 26.31
N SER A 144 20.47 -5.23 26.14
CA SER A 144 20.87 -6.62 26.01
C SER A 144 20.93 -7.23 27.40
N THR A 145 20.00 -8.14 27.70
CA THR A 145 20.26 -9.20 28.67
C THR A 145 19.96 -10.54 28.01
N SER A 146 21.02 -11.14 27.45
CA SER A 146 21.22 -12.58 27.61
C SER A 146 21.26 -12.86 29.13
N ASP A 147 20.79 -13.99 29.66
CA ASP A 147 21.39 -15.30 29.44
C ASP A 147 20.68 -16.36 30.32
N TYR A 148 20.75 -17.61 29.86
CA TYR A 148 20.57 -18.91 30.53
C TYR A 148 19.18 -19.47 30.88
N GLU A 149 18.79 -20.42 30.02
CA GLU A 149 17.93 -21.57 30.25
C GLU A 149 18.78 -22.74 30.81
N GLN A 150 18.46 -23.33 31.99
CA GLN A 150 18.85 -24.72 32.30
C GLN A 150 18.05 -25.36 33.48
N ASP A 151 17.15 -26.25 33.10
CA ASP A 151 16.84 -27.61 33.59
C ASP A 151 16.60 -28.00 35.08
N ALA A 152 15.54 -28.81 35.22
CA ALA A 152 15.24 -29.91 36.14
C ALA A 152 15.13 -29.74 37.69
N SER A 153 13.88 -29.91 38.12
CA SER A 153 13.40 -30.96 39.07
C SER A 153 13.40 -30.71 40.59
N ALA A 154 12.17 -30.86 41.11
CA ALA A 154 11.77 -31.35 42.43
C ALA A 154 11.76 -30.37 43.63
N ILE A 155 10.55 -30.12 44.17
CA ILE A 155 10.04 -30.66 45.45
C ILE A 155 8.86 -29.78 45.93
N SER A 156 7.68 -30.40 45.97
CA SER A 156 6.64 -30.30 47.00
C SER A 156 6.62 -29.08 47.93
N HIS A 157 5.61 -28.21 47.78
CA HIS A 157 4.69 -27.91 48.88
C HIS A 157 3.47 -27.10 48.41
N VAL A 158 2.30 -27.72 48.51
CA VAL A 158 1.01 -27.03 48.67
C VAL A 158 0.79 -26.91 50.18
N PRO A 159 0.29 -25.77 50.70
CA PRO A 159 -1.00 -25.87 51.36
C PRO A 159 -1.94 -24.67 51.15
N ARG A 160 -3.19 -25.05 50.86
CA ARG A 160 -4.46 -24.67 51.52
C ARG A 160 -4.77 -23.20 51.80
N CYS A 161 -5.83 -22.76 51.11
CA CYS A 161 -7.10 -22.26 51.64
C CYS A 161 -7.12 -21.64 53.06
N CYS A 162 -7.62 -20.41 53.15
CA CYS A 162 -8.66 -20.04 54.11
C CYS A 162 -9.51 -18.88 53.54
N ALA A 163 -10.81 -19.15 53.38
CA ALA A 163 -11.86 -18.15 53.27
C ALA A 163 -12.18 -17.60 54.66
N GLY A 164 -12.68 -16.36 54.72
CA GLY A 164 -13.28 -15.80 55.94
C GLY A 164 -13.40 -14.27 55.95
N SER A 165 -14.56 -13.77 55.53
CA SER A 165 -15.16 -12.44 55.79
C SER A 165 -15.26 -12.13 57.33
N PRO A 166 -15.86 -11.02 57.85
CA PRO A 166 -16.62 -9.93 57.20
C PRO A 166 -16.40 -8.49 57.79
N ASN A 167 -17.11 -7.53 57.17
CA ASN A 167 -17.62 -6.21 57.59
C ASN A 167 -17.52 -5.79 59.08
N PRO A 168 -17.49 -4.47 59.43
CA PRO A 168 -18.77 -3.77 59.66
C PRO A 168 -18.82 -2.27 59.29
N GLY A 169 -19.95 -1.85 58.71
CA GLY A 169 -20.86 -0.84 59.26
C GLY A 169 -20.41 0.64 59.31
N GLY A 170 -21.11 1.46 58.53
CA GLY A 170 -21.18 2.92 58.63
C GLY A 170 -22.08 3.48 57.54
#